data_AF-A0A1F5BLC2-F1
#
_entry.id   AF-A0A1F5BLC2-F1
#
_cell.length_a   1.000
_cell.length_b   1.000
_cell.length_c   1.000
_cell.angle_alpha   90.00
_cell.angle_beta   90.00
_cell.angle_gamma   90.00
#
_symmetry.space_group_name_H-M   'P 1'
#
loop_
_entity.id
_entity.type
_entity.pdbx_description
1 polymer ?
#
loop_
_entity_poly.entity_id
_entity_poly.type
_entity_poly.pdbx_seq_one_letter_code
_entity_poly.pdbx_strand_id
1 'polypeptide(L)'
;MPNLNIIKEHGIDNFIGQQIIRIKLLEAMIENFDDGRSKSFFCKAATLLDLIDLRNSLDKTIQKIKTDKIKQDDVKNKARILKTILNEIALKEGVELMKKR
;
A
#
# COMPACT_ATOMS: atom_id res chain seq x y z
N MET A 1 1.41 15.77 15.65
CA MET A 1 0.30 15.15 14.90
C MET A 1 0.55 15.38 13.41
N PRO A 2 1.06 14.37 12.67
CA PRO A 2 1.47 14.54 11.27
C PRO A 2 0.37 15.12 10.36
N ASN A 3 -0.85 14.59 10.46
CA ASN A 3 -1.99 15.06 9.66
C ASN A 3 -2.34 16.54 9.95
N LEU A 4 -2.33 16.95 11.23
CA LEU A 4 -2.62 18.33 11.60
C LEU A 4 -1.59 19.30 11.02
N ASN A 5 -0.32 18.89 10.97
CA ASN A 5 0.74 19.72 10.40
C ASN A 5 0.53 19.91 8.89
N ILE A 6 0.24 18.84 8.15
CA ILE A 6 -0.07 18.90 6.71
C ILE A 6 -1.28 19.79 6.44
N ILE A 7 -2.35 19.67 7.23
CA ILE A 7 -3.55 20.52 7.08
C ILE A 7 -3.22 21.99 7.34
N LYS A 8 -2.39 22.28 8.34
CA LYS A 8 -1.96 23.66 8.64
C LYS A 8 -1.07 24.25 7.55
N GLU A 9 -0.22 23.43 6.92
CA GLU A 9 0.75 23.87 5.92
C GLU A 9 0.14 24.01 4.52
N HIS A 10 -0.73 23.08 4.12
CA HIS A 10 -1.25 22.98 2.75
C HIS A 10 -2.77 23.10 2.63
N GLY A 11 -3.48 23.25 3.75
CA GLY A 11 -4.93 23.36 3.79
C GLY A 11 -5.67 22.01 3.83
N ILE A 12 -6.93 22.06 4.25
CA ILE A 12 -7.78 20.88 4.40
C ILE A 12 -8.12 20.21 3.07
N ASP A 13 -8.33 20.99 2.00
CA ASP A 13 -8.69 20.46 0.68
C ASP A 13 -7.55 19.61 0.09
N ASN A 14 -6.30 20.05 0.26
CA ASN A 14 -5.14 19.28 -0.15
C ASN A 14 -5.07 17.95 0.62
N PHE A 15 -5.25 18.01 1.94
CA PHE A 15 -5.27 16.81 2.78
C PHE A 15 -6.38 15.83 2.37
N ILE A 16 -7.61 16.31 2.13
CA ILE A 16 -8.73 15.49 1.66
C ILE A 16 -8.39 14.85 0.31
N GLY A 17 -7.82 15.62 -0.62
CA GLY A 17 -7.37 15.09 -1.92
C GLY A 17 -6.39 13.93 -1.77
N GLN A 18 -5.42 14.05 -0.85
CA GLN A 18 -4.50 12.95 -0.53
C GLN A 18 -5.23 11.74 0.06
N GLN A 19 -6.19 11.94 0.97
CA GLN A 19 -6.96 10.84 1.55
C GLN A 19 -7.80 10.09 0.51
N ILE A 20 -8.42 10.79 -0.44
CA ILE A 20 -9.16 10.18 -1.55
C ILE A 20 -8.23 9.28 -2.39
N ILE A 21 -7.00 9.74 -2.66
CA ILE A 21 -6.02 8.93 -3.39
C ILE A 21 -5.63 7.69 -2.57
N ARG A 22 -5.39 7.84 -1.25
CA ARG A 22 -5.07 6.70 -0.37
C ARG A 22 -6.19 5.66 -0.37
N ILE A 23 -7.45 6.08 -0.32
CA ILE A 23 -8.62 5.19 -0.38
C ILE A 23 -8.63 4.41 -1.69
N LYS A 24 -8.47 5.08 -2.83
CA LYS A 24 -8.44 4.41 -4.15
C LYS A 24 -7.31 3.39 -4.28
N LEU A 25 -6.14 3.71 -3.73
CA LEU A 25 -5.01 2.76 -3.71
C LEU A 25 -5.30 1.57 -2.81
N LEU A 26 -5.93 1.78 -1.66
CA LEU A 26 -6.34 0.69 -0.77
C LEU A 26 -7.40 -0.21 -1.42
N GLU A 27 -8.40 0.36 -2.08
CA GLU A 27 -9.41 -0.38 -2.83
C GLU A 27 -8.75 -1.27 -3.90
N ALA A 28 -7.84 -0.69 -4.70
CA ALA A 28 -7.08 -1.44 -5.70
C ALA A 28 -6.25 -2.58 -5.10
N MET A 29 -5.62 -2.35 -3.93
CA MET A 29 -4.89 -3.40 -3.21
C MET A 29 -5.81 -4.54 -2.76
N ILE A 30 -6.97 -4.20 -2.17
CA ILE A 30 -7.92 -5.20 -1.66
C ILE A 30 -8.53 -6.00 -2.82
N GLU A 31 -9.00 -5.34 -3.87
CA GLU A 31 -9.66 -5.99 -5.01
C GLU A 31 -8.74 -6.97 -5.74
N ASN A 32 -7.46 -6.62 -5.89
CA ASN A 32 -6.55 -7.37 -6.75
C ASN A 32 -5.61 -8.33 -6.00
N PHE A 33 -5.40 -8.11 -4.69
CA PHE A 33 -4.34 -8.78 -3.93
C PHE A 33 -4.79 -9.29 -2.54
N ASP A 34 -6.04 -9.13 -2.12
CA ASP A 34 -6.49 -9.70 -0.84
C ASP A 34 -6.67 -11.22 -0.96
N ASP A 35 -5.88 -11.96 -0.19
CA ASP A 35 -5.95 -13.42 -0.04
C ASP A 35 -6.93 -13.86 1.06
N GLY A 36 -7.78 -12.94 1.53
CA GLY A 36 -8.73 -13.13 2.64
C GLY A 36 -8.11 -12.92 4.02
N ARG A 37 -6.80 -12.61 4.11
CA ARG A 37 -6.07 -12.40 5.37
C ARG A 37 -5.17 -11.16 5.36
N SER A 38 -5.13 -10.41 4.25
CA SER A 38 -4.17 -9.33 4.05
C SER A 38 -4.78 -7.93 4.14
N LYS A 39 -6.11 -7.82 4.27
CA LYS A 39 -6.81 -6.53 4.46
C LYS A 39 -6.19 -5.63 5.55
N SER A 40 -5.96 -6.15 6.75
CA SER A 40 -5.40 -5.34 7.85
C SER A 40 -3.98 -4.85 7.57
N PHE A 41 -3.19 -5.64 6.84
CA PHE A 41 -1.86 -5.26 6.38
C PHE A 41 -1.95 -4.12 5.36
N PHE A 42 -2.83 -4.24 4.36
CA PHE A 42 -3.01 -3.19 3.34
C PHE A 42 -3.55 -1.89 3.93
N CYS A 43 -4.49 -1.94 4.90
CA CYS A 43 -4.95 -0.73 5.60
C CYS A 43 -3.80 0.00 6.29
N LYS A 44 -2.89 -0.74 6.94
CA LYS A 44 -1.70 -0.14 7.59
C LYS A 44 -0.75 0.46 6.57
N ALA A 45 -0.45 -0.26 5.49
CA ALA A 45 0.40 0.25 4.41
C ALA A 45 -0.18 1.55 3.82
N ALA A 46 -1.48 1.56 3.50
CA ALA A 46 -2.17 2.73 2.98
C ALA A 46 -2.22 3.93 3.95
N THR A 47 -2.10 3.68 5.25
CA THR A 47 -2.10 4.72 6.29
C THR A 47 -0.71 5.29 6.53
N LEU A 48 0.32 4.44 6.52
CA LEU A 48 1.64 4.78 7.04
C LEU A 48 2.66 5.14 5.97
N LEU A 49 2.56 4.56 4.76
CA LEU A 49 3.55 4.77 3.70
C LEU A 49 3.24 6.02 2.88
N ASP A 50 4.24 6.57 2.19
CA ASP A 50 4.04 7.68 1.27
C ASP A 50 3.15 7.30 0.06
N LEU A 51 2.42 8.28 -0.47
CA LEU A 51 1.52 8.08 -1.60
C LEU A 51 2.25 7.66 -2.89
N ILE A 52 3.43 8.22 -3.13
CA ILE A 52 4.25 7.91 -4.30
C ILE A 52 4.77 6.48 -4.16
N ASP A 53 5.22 6.09 -2.97
CA ASP A 53 5.72 4.74 -2.73
C ASP A 53 4.62 3.68 -2.81
N LEU A 54 3.40 3.97 -2.34
CA LEU A 54 2.25 3.09 -2.54
C LEU A 54 1.94 2.87 -4.03
N ARG A 55 1.93 3.94 -4.85
CA ARG A 55 1.72 3.81 -6.30
C ARG A 55 2.82 2.97 -6.96
N ASN A 56 4.07 3.31 -6.65
CA ASN A 56 5.22 2.59 -7.17
C ASN A 56 5.21 1.10 -6.76
N SER A 57 4.72 0.80 -5.56
CA SER A 57 4.60 -0.59 -5.09
C SER A 57 3.61 -1.41 -5.92
N LEU A 58 2.48 -0.81 -6.30
CA LEU A 58 1.48 -1.44 -7.17
C LEU A 58 2.05 -1.66 -8.56
N ASP A 59 2.69 -0.64 -9.14
CA ASP A 59 3.30 -0.74 -10.47
C ASP A 59 4.38 -1.82 -10.51
N LYS A 60 5.30 -1.82 -9.54
CA LYS A 60 6.34 -2.86 -9.40
C LYS A 60 5.72 -4.25 -9.24
N THR A 61 4.65 -4.37 -8.46
CA THR A 61 3.93 -5.64 -8.27
C THR A 61 3.34 -6.15 -9.57
N ILE A 62 2.66 -5.28 -10.33
CA ILE A 62 2.06 -5.62 -11.62
C ILE A 62 3.13 -6.08 -12.61
N GLN A 63 4.27 -5.38 -12.67
CA GLN A 63 5.39 -5.80 -13.53
C GLN A 63 5.97 -7.15 -13.09
N LYS A 64 6.16 -7.36 -11.78
CA LYS A 64 6.69 -8.62 -11.26
C LYS A 64 5.76 -9.80 -11.53
N ILE A 65 4.44 -9.62 -11.39
CA ILE A 65 3.43 -10.64 -11.74
C ILE A 65 3.53 -11.03 -13.22
N LYS A 66 3.70 -10.05 -14.11
CA LYS A 66 3.86 -10.29 -15.55
C LYS A 66 5.14 -11.04 -15.86
N THR A 67 6.27 -10.57 -15.33
CA THR A 67 7.60 -11.18 -15.54
C THR A 67 7.66 -12.61 -15.02
N ASP A 68 7.15 -12.83 -13.81
CA ASP A 68 7.15 -14.14 -13.15
C ASP A 68 6.02 -15.07 -13.67
N LYS A 69 5.22 -14.60 -14.65
CA LYS A 69 4.08 -15.31 -15.26
C LYS A 69 3.10 -15.89 -14.23
N ILE A 70 2.84 -15.12 -13.16
CA ILE A 70 1.91 -15.53 -12.11
C ILE A 70 0.49 -15.54 -12.69
N LYS A 71 -0.23 -16.65 -12.47
CA LYS A 71 -1.60 -16.79 -12.95
C LYS A 71 -2.52 -15.77 -12.28
N GLN A 72 -3.56 -15.36 -13.02
CA GLN A 72 -4.50 -14.35 -12.54
C GLN A 72 -5.26 -14.80 -11.27
N ASP A 73 -5.56 -16.09 -11.16
CA ASP A 73 -6.26 -16.74 -10.06
C ASP A 73 -5.35 -17.09 -8.87
N ASP A 74 -4.02 -16.91 -8.99
CA ASP A 74 -3.06 -17.15 -7.91
C ASP A 74 -2.98 -15.95 -6.95
N VAL A 75 -4.09 -15.68 -6.27
CA VAL A 75 -4.24 -14.54 -5.36
C VAL A 75 -3.21 -14.60 -4.22
N LYS A 76 -2.82 -15.81 -3.78
CA LYS A 76 -1.83 -15.98 -2.69
C LYS A 76 -0.45 -15.51 -3.10
N ASN A 77 0.04 -15.88 -4.30
CA ASN A 77 1.34 -15.40 -4.75
C ASN A 77 1.31 -13.90 -5.08
N LYS A 78 0.22 -13.39 -5.66
CA LYS A 78 0.04 -11.95 -5.89
C LYS A 78 0.10 -11.17 -4.57
N ALA A 79 -0.63 -11.61 -3.55
CA ALA A 79 -0.61 -11.02 -2.21
C ALA A 79 0.80 -11.03 -1.61
N ARG A 80 1.50 -12.18 -1.70
CA ARG A 80 2.87 -12.33 -1.19
C ARG A 80 3.83 -11.34 -1.83
N ILE A 81 3.79 -11.18 -3.16
CA ILE A 81 4.66 -10.25 -3.89
C ILE A 81 4.43 -8.81 -3.42
N LEU A 82 3.17 -8.36 -3.36
CA LEU A 82 2.85 -7.00 -2.92
C LEU A 82 3.30 -6.78 -1.48
N LYS A 83 3.05 -7.73 -0.57
CA LYS A 83 3.46 -7.65 0.83
C LYS A 83 4.98 -7.58 1.00
N THR A 84 5.74 -8.32 0.19
CA THR A 84 7.20 -8.22 0.20
C THR A 84 7.66 -6.82 -0.18
N ILE A 85 7.16 -6.28 -1.29
CA ILE A 85 7.53 -4.93 -1.76
C ILE A 85 7.15 -3.86 -0.73
N LEU A 86 5.94 -3.93 -0.16
CA LEU A 86 5.49 -2.97 0.85
C LEU A 86 6.32 -3.03 2.14
N ASN A 87 6.73 -4.23 2.57
CA ASN A 87 7.61 -4.36 3.75
C ASN A 87 9.02 -3.81 3.47
N GLU A 88 9.55 -3.98 2.26
CA GLU A 88 10.85 -3.38 1.89
C GLU A 88 10.81 -1.86 1.91
N ILE A 89 9.70 -1.25 1.47
CA ILE A 89 9.48 0.20 1.55
C ILE A 89 9.37 0.62 3.01
N ALA A 90 8.53 -0.06 3.79
CA ALA A 90 8.33 0.26 5.21
C ALA A 90 9.64 0.20 6.01
N LEU A 91 10.49 -0.80 5.75
CA LEU A 91 11.82 -0.91 6.36
C LEU A 91 12.71 0.29 6.05
N LYS A 92 12.66 0.83 4.83
CA LYS A 92 13.43 2.03 4.43
C LYS A 92 12.91 3.30 5.11
N GLU A 93 11.59 3.39 5.31
CA GLU A 93 10.94 4.50 6.00
C GLU A 93 10.99 4.39 7.53
N GLY A 94 11.52 3.29 8.07
CA GLY A 94 11.55 3.04 9.52
C GLY A 94 10.17 2.74 10.13
N VAL A 95 9.23 2.24 9.32
CA VAL A 95 7.86 1.93 9.68
C VAL A 95 7.65 0.41 9.78
N GLU A 96 6.87 -0.04 10.76
CA GLU A 96 6.49 -1.45 10.92
C GLU A 96 5.04 -1.71 10.47
N LEU A 97 4.84 -2.55 9.44
CA LEU A 97 3.50 -2.90 8.94
C LEU A 97 2.89 -4.15 9.63
N MET A 98 3.73 -5.04 10.15
CA MET A 98 3.31 -6.22 10.92
C MET A 98 3.98 -6.20 12.28
N LYS A 99 3.22 -6.36 13.37
CA LYS A 99 3.82 -6.57 14.68
C LYS A 99 4.57 -7.90 14.68
N LYS A 100 5.85 -7.92 15.04
CA LYS A 100 6.48 -9.16 15.52
C LYS A 100 5.69 -9.64 16.75
N ARG A 101 5.14 -10.85 16.67
CA ARG A 101 4.56 -11.54 17.83
C ARG A 101 5.67 -12.08 18.70
#